data_AF-A0AA35JI59-F1
#
_entry.id   AF-A0AA35JI59-F1
#
_cell.length_a   1.000
_cell.length_b   1.000
_cell.length_c   1.000
_cell.angle_alpha   90.00
_cell.angle_beta   90.00
_cell.angle_gamma   90.00
#
_symmetry.space_group_name_H-M   'P 1'
#
loop_
_entity.id
_entity.type
_entity.pdbx_description
1 polymer ?
#
loop_
_entity_poly.entity_id
_entity_poly.type
_entity_poly.pdbx_seq_one_letter_code
_entity_poly.pdbx_strand_id
1 'polypeptide(L)'
;MCDHSTSTKGLPYKLSEDSGVKTVIPNHLVLARNNCIKALNGSSSKVDSISCIDIWLTYANGLLSYRYETGNADPLVEEEISMVLINVATFYEDIGIETLHRAYESSQPSNNLWVTSGTYLKRGLGLVGFLRAISQTNTVTDPKNMRVLNISNQLSLEFQLLQQLGIVILALSKLRSKVSKDAIVDLEPHELKELGTFSVFYAKLCIGSYNTALQCRDGRIVDVIFLKYLQSLIYLFLSINQYNMDECGIAIGMLQESIKKLLNIVPNSQLKELDILSSTDITKKRDILKKAFKRKVHNTTSKTSHIFEKKASSSYKNGIMPLLNLSLDDFIIPLTILLRYRYQRTNDNFSFKPVENDVDKLNKLLPRGKTSDLEGTTWRFQNGRLTFENSNDASIDNENYF
;
A
#
# COMPACT_ATOMS: atom_id res chain seq x y z
N MET A 1 -26.20 -1.68 -14.76
CA MET A 1 -25.15 -2.36 -13.97
C MET A 1 -25.31 -3.87 -14.10
N CYS A 2 -24.28 -4.59 -14.55
CA CYS A 2 -24.16 -6.05 -14.35
C CYS A 2 -23.14 -6.26 -13.23
N ASP A 3 -23.45 -7.18 -12.32
CA ASP A 3 -22.76 -7.59 -11.09
C ASP A 3 -23.22 -6.89 -9.79
N HIS A 4 -23.83 -7.70 -8.92
CA HIS A 4 -24.28 -7.40 -7.54
C HIS A 4 -23.12 -7.31 -6.53
N SER A 5 -21.91 -7.00 -7.00
CA SER A 5 -20.70 -6.98 -6.17
C SER A 5 -20.64 -5.73 -5.28
N THR A 6 -20.50 -5.94 -3.97
CA THR A 6 -20.12 -4.94 -2.95
C THR A 6 -18.59 -4.82 -2.79
N SER A 7 -17.82 -5.44 -3.69
CA SER A 7 -16.35 -5.52 -3.63
C SER A 7 -15.69 -4.50 -4.56
N THR A 8 -14.53 -3.99 -4.14
CA THR A 8 -13.69 -3.09 -4.94
C THR A 8 -12.86 -3.81 -6.01
N LYS A 9 -12.85 -5.16 -6.04
CA LYS A 9 -12.12 -5.97 -7.04
C LYS A 9 -12.53 -5.72 -8.50
N GLY A 10 -13.76 -5.22 -8.72
CA GLY A 10 -14.29 -4.91 -10.05
C GLY A 10 -13.98 -3.49 -10.56
N LEU A 11 -13.23 -2.69 -9.80
CA LEU A 11 -12.91 -1.31 -10.13
C LEU A 11 -11.68 -1.20 -11.04
N PRO A 12 -11.59 -0.17 -11.91
CA PRO A 12 -12.59 0.89 -12.14
C PRO A 12 -13.81 0.41 -12.94
N TYR A 13 -14.96 1.06 -12.73
CA TYR A 13 -16.20 0.78 -13.45
C TYR A 13 -16.11 1.14 -14.93
N LYS A 14 -16.63 0.27 -15.79
CA LYS A 14 -16.82 0.56 -17.22
C LYS A 14 -18.17 1.21 -17.44
N LEU A 15 -18.17 2.41 -18.04
CA LEU A 15 -19.40 3.06 -18.47
C LEU A 15 -19.94 2.36 -19.72
N SER A 16 -21.22 1.95 -19.70
CA SER A 16 -21.86 1.30 -20.85
C SER A 16 -22.11 2.29 -21.99
N GLU A 17 -21.83 1.91 -23.23
CA GLU A 17 -22.11 2.74 -24.40
C GLU A 17 -23.63 2.95 -24.59
N ASP A 18 -24.47 2.01 -24.19
CA ASP A 18 -25.93 2.05 -24.39
C ASP A 18 -26.70 2.57 -23.17
N SER A 19 -26.05 3.34 -22.28
CA SER A 19 -26.71 3.85 -21.08
C SER A 19 -27.81 4.88 -21.40
N GLY A 20 -28.98 4.71 -20.78
CA GLY A 20 -30.10 5.66 -20.82
C GLY A 20 -29.77 7.05 -20.26
N VAL A 21 -28.68 7.20 -19.50
CA VAL A 21 -28.23 8.52 -19.02
C VAL A 21 -27.98 9.50 -20.17
N LYS A 22 -27.61 9.00 -21.37
CA LYS A 22 -27.35 9.81 -22.57
C LYS A 22 -28.57 10.60 -23.05
N THR A 23 -29.79 10.14 -22.76
CA THR A 23 -31.01 10.84 -23.16
C THR A 23 -31.43 11.91 -22.16
N VAL A 24 -30.82 11.91 -20.97
CA VAL A 24 -31.16 12.82 -19.86
C VAL A 24 -30.17 13.98 -19.77
N ILE A 25 -28.89 13.71 -20.01
CA ILE A 25 -27.83 14.72 -19.89
C ILE A 25 -27.66 15.57 -21.16
N PRO A 26 -27.21 16.84 -21.04
CA PRO A 26 -26.91 17.68 -22.20
C PRO A 26 -25.84 17.10 -23.14
N ASN A 27 -25.89 17.46 -24.42
CA ASN A 27 -24.98 16.96 -25.46
C ASN A 27 -23.48 17.12 -25.13
N HIS A 28 -23.09 18.24 -24.48
CA HIS A 28 -21.70 18.45 -24.10
C HIS A 28 -21.22 17.45 -23.04
N LEU A 29 -22.10 16.99 -22.15
CA LEU A 29 -21.81 15.94 -21.17
C LEU A 29 -21.77 14.55 -21.83
N VAL A 30 -22.57 14.32 -22.88
CA VAL A 30 -22.47 13.08 -23.68
C VAL A 30 -21.08 12.98 -24.34
N LEU A 31 -20.53 14.08 -24.86
CA LEU A 31 -19.18 14.11 -25.41
C LEU A 31 -18.11 13.81 -24.33
N ALA A 32 -18.21 14.45 -23.17
CA ALA A 32 -17.31 14.20 -22.03
C ALA A 32 -17.37 12.73 -21.55
N ARG A 33 -18.57 12.15 -21.51
CA ARG A 33 -18.79 10.73 -21.21
C ARG A 33 -18.08 9.80 -22.21
N ASN A 34 -18.19 10.10 -23.50
CA ASN A 34 -17.52 9.32 -24.55
C ASN A 34 -15.99 9.41 -24.44
N ASN A 35 -15.44 10.54 -24.00
CA ASN A 35 -14.01 10.68 -23.72
C ASN A 35 -13.57 9.78 -22.55
N CYS A 36 -14.38 9.68 -21.49
CA CYS A 36 -14.13 8.77 -20.37
C CYS A 36 -14.10 7.29 -20.82
N ILE A 37 -15.06 6.89 -21.66
CA ILE A 37 -15.12 5.54 -22.23
C ILE A 37 -13.87 5.24 -23.08
N LYS A 38 -13.48 6.16 -23.96
CA LYS A 38 -12.28 6.02 -24.79
C LYS A 38 -11.01 5.94 -23.96
N ALA A 39 -10.90 6.74 -22.89
CA ALA A 39 -9.73 6.73 -22.01
C ALA A 39 -9.52 5.36 -21.34
N LEU A 40 -10.62 4.70 -20.94
CA LEU A 40 -10.56 3.40 -20.27
C LEU A 40 -10.44 2.22 -21.25
N ASN A 41 -11.04 2.31 -22.44
CA ASN A 41 -11.12 1.22 -23.43
C ASN A 41 -10.09 1.33 -24.58
N GLY A 42 -9.24 2.36 -24.61
CA GLY A 42 -8.28 2.59 -25.69
C GLY A 42 -7.30 1.42 -25.86
N SER A 43 -7.24 0.87 -27.08
CA SER A 43 -6.44 -0.32 -27.43
C SER A 43 -4.96 -0.03 -27.76
N SER A 44 -4.59 1.22 -28.04
CA SER A 44 -3.28 1.57 -28.62
C SER A 44 -2.21 2.04 -27.64
N SER A 45 -2.57 2.44 -26.43
CA SER A 45 -1.69 2.63 -25.28
C SER A 45 -2.58 2.96 -24.09
N LYS A 46 -2.42 2.27 -22.96
CA LYS A 46 -3.18 2.64 -21.75
C LYS A 46 -2.87 4.11 -21.42
N VAL A 47 -3.90 4.94 -21.42
CA VAL A 47 -3.87 6.31 -20.88
C VAL A 47 -3.40 6.20 -19.43
N ASP A 48 -2.46 7.04 -19.03
CA ASP A 48 -1.93 7.03 -17.68
C ASP A 48 -2.98 7.51 -16.66
N SER A 49 -2.84 7.10 -15.41
CA SER A 49 -3.83 7.39 -14.36
C SER A 49 -4.02 8.89 -14.12
N ILE A 50 -3.01 9.73 -14.37
CA ILE A 50 -3.12 11.19 -14.21
C ILE A 50 -4.03 11.76 -15.29
N SER A 51 -3.78 11.41 -16.55
CA SER A 51 -4.67 11.78 -17.65
C SER A 51 -6.10 11.27 -17.45
N CYS A 52 -6.26 10.06 -16.89
CA CYS A 52 -7.59 9.55 -16.52
C CYS A 52 -8.25 10.39 -15.43
N ILE A 53 -7.52 10.85 -14.40
CA ILE A 53 -8.05 11.74 -13.37
C ILE A 53 -8.62 13.02 -14.01
N ASP A 54 -7.86 13.68 -14.89
CA ASP A 54 -8.27 14.94 -15.51
C ASP A 54 -9.51 14.79 -16.39
N ILE A 55 -9.55 13.74 -17.22
CA ILE A 55 -10.69 13.45 -18.11
C ILE A 55 -11.95 13.17 -17.30
N TRP A 56 -11.85 12.32 -16.28
CA TRP A 56 -12.99 11.90 -15.48
C TRP A 56 -13.44 12.98 -14.50
N LEU A 57 -12.55 13.79 -13.94
CA LEU A 57 -12.91 14.97 -13.14
C LEU A 57 -13.63 16.03 -13.98
N THR A 58 -13.21 16.24 -15.23
CA THR A 58 -13.92 17.15 -16.13
C THR A 58 -15.36 16.72 -16.33
N TYR A 59 -15.59 15.41 -16.50
CA TYR A 59 -16.95 14.87 -16.60
C TYR A 59 -17.72 14.95 -15.27
N ALA A 60 -17.08 14.63 -14.14
CA ALA A 60 -17.67 14.73 -12.80
C ALA A 60 -18.15 16.16 -12.50
N ASN A 61 -17.34 17.16 -12.82
CA ASN A 61 -17.68 18.58 -12.64
C ASN A 61 -18.92 18.96 -13.46
N GLY A 62 -18.99 18.51 -14.71
CA GLY A 62 -20.15 18.73 -15.56
C GLY A 62 -21.44 18.09 -15.03
N LEU A 63 -21.35 16.85 -14.55
CA LEU A 63 -22.49 16.15 -13.94
C LEU A 63 -22.95 16.81 -12.63
N LEU A 64 -22.01 17.23 -11.79
CA LEU A 64 -22.33 17.92 -10.54
C LEU A 64 -22.96 19.30 -10.81
N SER A 65 -22.44 20.08 -11.77
CA SER A 65 -23.08 21.35 -12.17
C SER A 65 -24.51 21.12 -12.61
N TYR A 66 -24.73 20.13 -13.49
CA TYR A 66 -26.07 19.77 -13.96
C TYR A 66 -27.01 19.37 -12.80
N ARG A 67 -26.52 18.58 -11.83
CA ARG A 67 -27.26 18.21 -10.63
C ARG A 67 -27.69 19.42 -9.81
N TYR A 68 -26.77 20.36 -9.56
CA TYR A 68 -27.07 21.56 -8.77
C TYR A 68 -27.96 22.56 -9.51
N GLU A 69 -27.82 22.68 -10.84
CA GLU A 69 -28.68 23.54 -11.67
C GLU A 69 -30.12 23.03 -11.77
N THR A 70 -30.31 21.72 -11.86
CA THR A 70 -31.65 21.10 -11.98
C THR A 70 -32.36 20.90 -10.65
N GLY A 71 -31.64 20.95 -9.52
CA GLY A 71 -32.18 20.87 -8.16
C GLY A 71 -32.65 19.48 -7.71
N ASN A 72 -33.12 18.64 -8.63
CA ASN A 72 -33.43 17.23 -8.40
C ASN A 72 -33.00 16.40 -9.62
N ALA A 73 -31.76 15.89 -9.58
CA ALA A 73 -31.22 15.13 -10.68
C ALA A 73 -31.92 13.77 -10.82
N ASP A 74 -32.07 13.31 -12.07
CA ASP A 74 -32.57 11.98 -12.37
C ASP A 74 -31.72 10.91 -11.65
N PRO A 75 -32.33 9.85 -11.10
CA PRO A 75 -31.60 8.76 -10.44
C PRO A 75 -30.47 8.14 -11.28
N LEU A 76 -30.59 8.14 -12.61
CA LEU A 76 -29.53 7.70 -13.52
C LEU A 76 -28.31 8.62 -13.48
N VAL A 77 -28.51 9.91 -13.28
CA VAL A 77 -27.44 10.90 -13.15
C VAL A 77 -26.74 10.77 -11.81
N GLU A 78 -27.48 10.54 -10.71
CA GLU A 78 -26.89 10.28 -9.39
C GLU A 78 -26.04 8.99 -9.37
N GLU A 79 -26.51 7.94 -10.06
CA GLU A 79 -25.75 6.70 -10.26
C GLU A 79 -24.47 6.96 -11.06
N GLU A 80 -24.55 7.73 -12.15
CA GLU A 80 -23.39 8.10 -12.97
C GLU A 80 -22.38 8.96 -12.20
N ILE A 81 -22.82 9.93 -11.40
CA ILE A 81 -21.96 10.74 -10.52
C ILE A 81 -21.18 9.83 -9.56
N SER A 82 -21.89 8.91 -8.90
CA SER A 82 -21.28 7.98 -7.95
C SER A 82 -20.20 7.11 -8.61
N MET A 83 -20.51 6.55 -9.79
CA MET A 83 -19.55 5.73 -10.55
C MET A 83 -18.31 6.54 -10.97
N VAL A 84 -18.51 7.76 -11.49
CA VAL A 84 -17.42 8.61 -11.94
C VAL A 84 -16.52 9.01 -10.77
N LEU A 85 -17.08 9.40 -9.63
CA LEU A 85 -16.29 9.76 -8.45
C LEU A 85 -15.53 8.57 -7.85
N ILE A 86 -16.13 7.37 -7.83
CA ILE A 86 -15.46 6.13 -7.44
C ILE A 86 -14.27 5.84 -8.37
N ASN A 87 -14.43 6.02 -9.68
CA ASN A 87 -13.35 5.80 -10.64
C ASN A 87 -12.22 6.81 -10.46
N VAL A 88 -12.53 8.09 -10.28
CA VAL A 88 -11.50 9.12 -10.00
C VAL A 88 -10.74 8.77 -8.72
N ALA A 89 -11.43 8.36 -7.65
CA ALA A 89 -10.77 7.89 -6.43
C ALA A 89 -9.86 6.69 -6.72
N THR A 90 -10.34 5.71 -7.47
CA THR A 90 -9.55 4.53 -7.88
C THR A 90 -8.27 4.93 -8.65
N PHE A 91 -8.35 5.92 -9.53
CA PHE A 91 -7.16 6.42 -10.25
C PHE A 91 -6.16 7.13 -9.31
N TYR A 92 -6.65 7.87 -8.30
CA TYR A 92 -5.79 8.41 -7.24
C TYR A 92 -5.10 7.32 -6.41
N GLU A 93 -5.79 6.20 -6.15
CA GLU A 93 -5.20 5.03 -5.50
C GLU A 93 -4.08 4.42 -6.35
N ASP A 94 -4.35 4.19 -7.64
CA ASP A 94 -3.39 3.61 -8.59
C ASP A 94 -2.11 4.44 -8.71
N ILE A 95 -2.24 5.77 -8.92
CA ILE A 95 -1.08 6.66 -9.02
C ILE A 95 -0.36 6.81 -7.67
N GLY A 96 -1.09 6.74 -6.55
CA GLY A 96 -0.52 6.74 -5.20
C GLY A 96 0.39 5.53 -4.99
N ILE A 97 -0.08 4.32 -5.33
CA ILE A 97 0.71 3.08 -5.25
C ILE A 97 1.91 3.13 -6.19
N GLU A 98 1.73 3.56 -7.45
CA GLU A 98 2.82 3.67 -8.41
C GLU A 98 3.89 4.66 -7.95
N THR A 99 3.48 5.80 -7.40
CA THR A 99 4.40 6.80 -6.86
C THR A 99 5.15 6.25 -5.63
N LEU A 100 4.47 5.50 -4.76
CA LEU A 100 5.07 4.85 -3.60
C LEU A 100 6.12 3.80 -4.02
N HIS A 101 5.83 3.01 -5.06
CA HIS A 101 6.77 2.07 -5.66
C HIS A 101 8.06 2.77 -6.14
N ARG A 102 7.90 3.83 -6.94
CA ARG A 102 9.02 4.63 -7.45
C ARG A 102 9.82 5.30 -6.32
N ALA A 103 9.14 5.75 -5.27
CA ALA A 103 9.78 6.34 -4.10
C ALA A 103 10.74 5.32 -3.42
N TYR A 104 10.29 4.08 -3.26
CA TYR A 104 11.12 3.00 -2.68
C TYR A 104 12.31 2.63 -3.59
N GLU A 105 12.10 2.54 -4.91
CA GLU A 105 13.15 2.25 -5.89
C GLU A 105 14.26 3.31 -5.93
N SER A 106 13.89 4.58 -5.74
CA SER A 106 14.83 5.72 -5.85
C SER A 106 15.98 5.69 -4.83
N SER A 107 15.96 4.76 -3.87
CA SER A 107 16.98 4.54 -2.84
C SER A 107 17.25 5.74 -1.92
N GLN A 108 16.57 6.88 -2.13
CA GLN A 108 16.66 8.10 -1.33
C GLN A 108 15.38 8.29 -0.50
N PRO A 109 15.44 8.16 0.83
CA PRO A 109 14.28 8.34 1.70
C PRO A 109 13.73 9.78 1.75
N SER A 110 14.54 10.78 1.37
CA SER A 110 14.15 12.20 1.31
C SER A 110 13.51 12.60 -0.03
N ASN A 111 13.14 11.63 -0.86
CA ASN A 111 12.55 11.91 -2.16
C ASN A 111 11.14 12.49 -2.01
N ASN A 112 10.86 13.60 -2.71
CA ASN A 112 9.53 14.21 -2.80
C ASN A 112 8.43 13.25 -3.27
N LEU A 113 8.80 12.12 -3.90
CA LEU A 113 7.85 11.06 -4.26
C LEU A 113 7.11 10.48 -3.06
N TRP A 114 7.71 10.41 -1.86
CA TRP A 114 7.00 9.94 -0.66
C TRP A 114 5.82 10.87 -0.32
N VAL A 115 6.09 12.17 -0.23
CA VAL A 115 5.06 13.21 0.01
C VAL A 115 4.02 13.22 -1.11
N THR A 116 4.47 13.08 -2.36
CA THR A 116 3.60 13.06 -3.54
C THR A 116 2.64 11.87 -3.50
N SER A 117 3.13 10.68 -3.12
CA SER A 117 2.29 9.48 -2.95
C SER A 117 1.24 9.70 -1.86
N GLY A 118 1.63 10.24 -0.69
CA GLY A 118 0.71 10.58 0.38
C GLY A 118 -0.35 11.61 -0.05
N THR A 119 0.05 12.60 -0.85
CA THR A 119 -0.87 13.61 -1.39
C THR A 119 -1.94 13.00 -2.30
N TYR A 120 -1.57 12.09 -3.21
CA TYR A 120 -2.54 11.41 -4.05
C TYR A 120 -3.51 10.54 -3.24
N LEU A 121 -3.00 9.80 -2.26
CA LEU A 121 -3.84 8.97 -1.39
C LEU A 121 -4.80 9.81 -0.53
N LYS A 122 -4.34 10.96 0.01
CA LYS A 122 -5.21 11.90 0.75
C LYS A 122 -6.28 12.51 -0.14
N ARG A 123 -5.94 12.88 -1.39
CA ARG A 123 -6.91 13.39 -2.36
C ARG A 123 -7.98 12.34 -2.69
N GLY A 124 -7.57 11.10 -2.95
CA GLY A 124 -8.49 9.99 -3.20
C GLY A 124 -9.42 9.71 -2.00
N LEU A 125 -8.86 9.60 -0.79
CA LEU A 125 -9.63 9.43 0.45
C LEU A 125 -10.63 10.57 0.67
N GLY A 126 -10.20 11.80 0.44
CA GLY A 126 -11.02 12.99 0.52
C GLY A 126 -12.21 12.96 -0.43
N LEU A 127 -11.98 12.50 -1.67
CA LEU A 127 -13.01 12.40 -2.69
C LEU A 127 -14.07 11.35 -2.32
N VAL A 128 -13.64 10.24 -1.71
CA VAL A 128 -14.54 9.23 -1.13
C VAL A 128 -15.36 9.82 0.03
N GLY A 129 -14.74 10.65 0.87
CA GLY A 129 -15.44 11.39 1.93
C GLY A 129 -16.51 12.34 1.37
N PHE A 130 -16.19 13.07 0.31
CA PHE A 130 -17.15 13.91 -0.40
C PHE A 130 -18.32 13.12 -0.99
N LEU A 131 -18.04 11.99 -1.66
CA LEU A 131 -19.06 11.09 -2.19
C LEU A 131 -20.00 10.58 -1.09
N ARG A 132 -19.46 10.23 0.08
CA ARG A 132 -20.27 9.80 1.23
C ARG A 132 -21.19 10.92 1.71
N ALA A 133 -20.69 12.15 1.81
CA ALA A 133 -21.48 13.30 2.24
C ALA A 133 -22.66 13.57 1.30
N ILE A 134 -22.46 13.55 -0.02
CA ILE A 134 -23.55 13.75 -0.99
C ILE A 134 -24.52 12.57 -1.06
N SER A 135 -24.06 11.36 -0.72
CA SER A 135 -24.92 10.16 -0.71
C SER A 135 -25.80 10.09 0.54
N GLN A 136 -25.31 10.59 1.69
CA GLN A 136 -26.05 10.60 2.96
C GLN A 136 -27.22 11.58 2.98
N THR A 137 -27.16 12.65 2.18
CA THR A 137 -28.26 13.60 2.03
C THR A 137 -29.45 13.01 1.27
N ASN A 138 -29.25 11.91 0.53
CA ASN A 138 -30.28 11.23 -0.24
C ASN A 138 -30.80 10.04 0.58
N THR A 139 -32.12 9.95 0.75
CA THR A 139 -32.85 9.05 1.67
C THR A 139 -32.25 7.65 1.90
N VAL A 140 -32.15 7.27 3.17
CA VAL A 140 -31.50 6.06 3.75
C VAL A 140 -32.13 4.72 3.30
N THR A 141 -33.22 4.72 2.54
CA THR A 141 -33.99 3.51 2.19
C THR A 141 -33.75 2.94 0.78
N ASP A 142 -32.89 3.55 -0.05
CA ASP A 142 -32.58 3.00 -1.39
C ASP A 142 -31.43 1.96 -1.33
N PRO A 143 -31.66 0.71 -1.75
CA PRO A 143 -30.60 -0.31 -1.84
C PRO A 143 -29.40 0.10 -2.71
N LYS A 144 -29.57 0.99 -3.69
CA LYS A 144 -28.48 1.52 -4.51
C LYS A 144 -27.58 2.48 -3.71
N ASN A 145 -28.16 3.36 -2.89
CA ASN A 145 -27.40 4.27 -2.02
C ASN A 145 -26.59 3.47 -0.99
N MET A 146 -27.19 2.42 -0.41
CA MET A 146 -26.48 1.50 0.48
C MET A 146 -25.28 0.83 -0.20
N ARG A 147 -25.39 0.50 -1.49
CA ARG A 147 -24.27 -0.05 -2.26
C ARG A 147 -23.13 0.96 -2.42
N VAL A 148 -23.44 2.20 -2.81
CA VAL A 148 -22.44 3.27 -2.95
C VAL A 148 -21.74 3.51 -1.61
N LEU A 149 -22.49 3.62 -0.51
CA LEU A 149 -21.95 3.78 0.83
C LEU A 149 -21.02 2.64 1.23
N ASN A 150 -21.40 1.38 0.94
CA ASN A 150 -20.55 0.22 1.22
C ASN A 150 -19.24 0.26 0.44
N ILE A 151 -19.28 0.59 -0.86
CA ILE A 151 -18.07 0.72 -1.69
C ILE A 151 -17.20 1.88 -1.19
N SER A 152 -17.81 3.02 -0.85
CA SER A 152 -17.09 4.16 -0.27
C SER A 152 -16.43 3.80 1.07
N ASN A 153 -17.09 3.00 1.92
CA ASN A 153 -16.49 2.53 3.17
C ASN A 153 -15.30 1.61 2.91
N GLN A 154 -15.40 0.67 1.96
CA GLN A 154 -14.30 -0.20 1.58
C GLN A 154 -13.11 0.60 1.02
N LEU A 155 -13.35 1.51 0.06
CA LEU A 155 -12.30 2.37 -0.47
C LEU A 155 -11.64 3.23 0.60
N SER A 156 -12.41 3.79 1.55
CA SER A 156 -11.81 4.54 2.67
C SER A 156 -10.83 3.68 3.47
N LEU A 157 -11.20 2.44 3.79
CA LEU A 157 -10.32 1.52 4.51
C LEU A 157 -9.07 1.18 3.68
N GLU A 158 -9.22 0.97 2.36
CA GLU A 158 -8.08 0.71 1.46
C GLU A 158 -7.11 1.90 1.39
N PHE A 159 -7.61 3.14 1.27
CA PHE A 159 -6.77 4.33 1.33
C PHE A 159 -6.04 4.49 2.66
N GLN A 160 -6.74 4.29 3.78
CA GLN A 160 -6.13 4.37 5.11
C GLN A 160 -5.06 3.28 5.29
N LEU A 161 -5.32 2.07 4.81
CA LEU A 161 -4.38 0.97 4.80
C LEU A 161 -3.13 1.31 3.98
N LEU A 162 -3.28 1.83 2.77
CA LEU A 162 -2.17 2.22 1.90
C LEU A 162 -1.30 3.33 2.50
N GLN A 163 -1.92 4.33 3.13
CA GLN A 163 -1.17 5.41 3.79
C GLN A 163 -0.37 4.87 4.99
N GLN A 164 -0.98 4.02 5.83
CA GLN A 164 -0.26 3.35 6.93
C GLN A 164 0.87 2.48 6.42
N LEU A 165 0.63 1.72 5.34
CA LEU A 165 1.65 0.91 4.68
C LEU A 165 2.77 1.78 4.11
N GLY A 166 2.46 2.95 3.54
CA GLY A 166 3.44 3.92 3.06
C GLY A 166 4.43 4.34 4.15
N ILE A 167 3.95 4.56 5.37
CA ILE A 167 4.80 4.84 6.54
C ILE A 167 5.70 3.65 6.87
N VAL A 168 5.16 2.42 6.89
CA VAL A 168 5.91 1.20 7.16
C VAL A 168 7.00 0.97 6.10
N ILE A 169 6.67 1.13 4.82
CA ILE A 169 7.61 0.96 3.71
C ILE A 169 8.68 2.06 3.71
N LEU A 170 8.34 3.31 4.03
CA LEU A 170 9.31 4.38 4.22
C LEU A 170 10.27 4.06 5.38
N ALA A 171 9.74 3.57 6.50
CA ALA A 171 10.54 3.13 7.63
C ALA A 171 11.50 2.01 7.22
N LEU A 172 11.03 1.00 6.48
CA LEU A 172 11.86 -0.06 5.92
C LEU A 172 12.94 0.50 4.98
N SER A 173 12.62 1.48 4.13
CA SER A 173 13.62 2.12 3.27
C SER A 173 14.67 2.89 4.07
N LYS A 174 14.28 3.56 5.15
CA LYS A 174 15.22 4.24 6.07
C LYS A 174 16.11 3.22 6.79
N LEU A 175 15.54 2.13 7.29
CA LEU A 175 16.30 1.04 7.92
C LEU A 175 17.28 0.41 6.92
N ARG A 176 16.83 0.14 5.69
CA ARG A 176 17.69 -0.33 4.59
C ARG A 176 18.87 0.60 4.34
N SER A 177 18.65 1.91 4.37
CA SER A 177 19.76 2.87 4.17
C SER A 177 20.77 2.91 5.32
N LYS A 178 20.35 2.52 6.53
CA LYS A 178 21.20 2.48 7.74
C LYS A 178 21.98 1.17 7.86
N VAL A 179 21.34 0.04 7.53
CA VAL A 179 22.00 -1.27 7.45
C VAL A 179 22.87 -1.26 6.20
N SER A 180 24.12 -0.83 6.36
CA SER A 180 25.00 -0.47 5.23
C SER A 180 25.22 -1.64 4.25
N LYS A 181 25.64 -1.31 3.02
CA LYS A 181 26.16 -2.31 2.07
C LYS A 181 27.42 -3.04 2.58
N ASP A 182 27.98 -2.64 3.71
CA ASP A 182 29.13 -3.28 4.37
C ASP A 182 28.74 -4.07 5.63
N ALA A 183 27.53 -3.87 6.17
CA ALA A 183 26.92 -4.65 7.27
C ALA A 183 26.57 -6.09 6.87
N ILE A 184 26.92 -6.46 5.64
CA ILE A 184 26.76 -7.77 5.00
C ILE A 184 27.40 -8.92 5.80
N VAL A 185 28.28 -8.64 6.76
CA VAL A 185 29.08 -9.69 7.42
C VAL A 185 28.82 -9.81 8.91
N ASP A 186 28.65 -8.71 9.62
CA ASP A 186 28.25 -8.69 11.03
C ASP A 186 27.46 -7.40 11.27
N LEU A 187 26.17 -7.53 11.59
CA LEU A 187 25.40 -6.42 12.17
C LEU A 187 26.11 -6.07 13.49
N GLU A 188 26.48 -4.82 13.72
CA GLU A 188 27.14 -4.45 14.98
C GLU A 188 26.11 -4.31 16.12
N PRO A 189 26.48 -4.48 17.41
CA PRO A 189 25.53 -4.33 18.53
C PRO A 189 24.84 -2.97 18.56
N HIS A 190 25.55 -1.90 18.19
CA HIS A 190 25.02 -0.56 18.18
C HIS A 190 23.96 -0.36 17.08
N GLU A 191 24.17 -0.94 15.88
CA GLU A 191 23.23 -0.91 14.77
C GLU A 191 21.93 -1.67 15.10
N LEU A 192 22.03 -2.83 15.77
CA LEU A 192 20.85 -3.57 16.25
C LEU A 192 20.07 -2.79 17.31
N LYS A 193 20.78 -2.13 18.22
CA LYS A 193 20.16 -1.29 19.24
C LYS A 193 19.38 -0.16 18.60
N GLU A 194 19.96 0.49 17.59
CA GLU A 194 19.31 1.57 16.82
C GLU A 194 18.09 1.06 16.03
N LEU A 195 18.21 -0.10 15.38
CA LEU A 195 17.10 -0.80 14.71
C LEU A 195 15.94 -1.06 15.68
N GLY A 196 16.25 -1.49 16.90
CA GLY A 196 15.23 -1.84 17.87
C GLY A 196 14.54 -0.66 18.55
N THR A 197 15.15 0.55 18.57
CA THR A 197 14.55 1.75 19.15
C THR A 197 13.13 2.02 18.65
N PHE A 198 12.87 1.77 17.36
CA PHE A 198 11.55 1.99 16.75
C PHE A 198 10.81 0.70 16.38
N SER A 199 11.40 -0.47 16.64
CA SER A 199 10.86 -1.76 16.23
C SER A 199 9.45 -2.03 16.79
N VAL A 200 9.21 -1.74 18.07
CA VAL A 200 7.86 -1.87 18.68
C VAL A 200 6.86 -0.94 18.01
N PHE A 201 7.26 0.28 17.66
CA PHE A 201 6.38 1.22 16.97
C PHE A 201 5.99 0.71 15.58
N TYR A 202 6.95 0.22 14.80
CA TYR A 202 6.69 -0.37 13.49
C TYR A 202 5.85 -1.65 13.57
N ALA A 203 6.07 -2.48 14.58
CA ALA A 203 5.22 -3.64 14.86
C ALA A 203 3.77 -3.20 15.15
N LYS A 204 3.56 -2.18 15.99
CA LYS A 204 2.23 -1.63 16.28
C LYS A 204 1.53 -1.10 15.02
N LEU A 205 2.27 -0.44 14.13
CA LEU A 205 1.73 0.00 12.83
C LEU A 205 1.33 -1.19 11.96
N CYS A 206 2.19 -2.22 11.85
CA CYS A 206 1.88 -3.42 11.07
C CYS A 206 0.65 -4.18 11.63
N ILE A 207 0.51 -4.26 12.96
CA ILE A 207 -0.69 -4.83 13.62
C ILE A 207 -1.93 -3.98 13.30
N GLY A 208 -1.81 -2.65 13.33
CA GLY A 208 -2.88 -1.73 12.92
C GLY A 208 -3.31 -1.98 11.48
N SER A 209 -2.36 -2.00 10.55
CA SER A 209 -2.60 -2.30 9.13
C SER A 209 -3.19 -3.69 8.92
N TYR A 210 -2.77 -4.70 9.69
CA TYR A 210 -3.33 -6.05 9.64
C TYR A 210 -4.81 -6.04 10.07
N ASN A 211 -5.14 -5.34 11.16
CA ASN A 211 -6.51 -5.22 11.63
C ASN A 211 -7.41 -4.44 10.65
N THR A 212 -6.88 -3.39 10.00
CA THR A 212 -7.59 -2.67 8.94
C THR A 212 -7.81 -3.57 7.73
N ALA A 213 -6.78 -4.31 7.30
CA ALA A 213 -6.88 -5.22 6.16
C ALA A 213 -7.91 -6.34 6.39
N LEU A 214 -8.05 -6.85 7.62
CA LEU A 214 -9.11 -7.81 7.95
C LEU A 214 -10.54 -7.22 7.81
N GLN A 215 -10.70 -5.90 7.91
CA GLN A 215 -11.96 -5.21 7.70
C GLN A 215 -12.24 -4.94 6.21
N CYS A 216 -11.18 -4.86 5.38
CA CYS A 216 -11.27 -4.78 3.93
C CYS A 216 -11.65 -6.12 3.30
N ARG A 217 -12.90 -6.58 3.52
CA ARG A 217 -13.41 -7.83 2.92
C ARG A 217 -13.44 -7.70 1.40
N ASP A 218 -12.76 -8.62 0.70
CA ASP A 218 -12.68 -8.62 -0.76
C ASP A 218 -12.21 -7.29 -1.37
N GLY A 219 -11.25 -6.64 -0.72
CA GLY A 219 -10.55 -5.49 -1.27
C GLY A 219 -9.79 -5.81 -2.56
N ARG A 220 -9.47 -4.77 -3.33
CA ARG A 220 -8.64 -4.81 -4.54
C ARG A 220 -7.17 -5.03 -4.20
N ILE A 221 -6.73 -4.56 -3.02
CA ILE A 221 -5.32 -4.60 -2.58
C ILE A 221 -5.08 -5.71 -1.56
N VAL A 222 -6.10 -6.12 -0.82
CA VAL A 222 -5.98 -7.10 0.26
C VAL A 222 -6.22 -8.51 -0.25
N ASP A 223 -5.18 -9.34 -0.17
CA ASP A 223 -5.27 -10.78 -0.38
C ASP A 223 -4.63 -11.55 0.78
N VAL A 224 -4.67 -12.89 0.70
CA VAL A 224 -4.09 -13.75 1.73
C VAL A 224 -2.57 -13.52 1.85
N ILE A 225 -1.89 -13.24 0.74
CA ILE A 225 -0.43 -13.05 0.71
C ILE A 225 -0.05 -11.75 1.43
N PHE A 226 -0.81 -10.66 1.21
CA PHE A 226 -0.70 -9.39 1.90
C PHE A 226 -0.83 -9.54 3.42
N LEU A 227 -1.81 -10.33 3.88
CA LEU A 227 -1.98 -10.62 5.30
C LEU A 227 -0.77 -11.38 5.88
N LYS A 228 -0.22 -12.36 5.14
CA LYS A 228 1.00 -13.07 5.56
C LYS A 228 2.22 -12.15 5.58
N TYR A 229 2.32 -11.21 4.65
CA TYR A 229 3.38 -10.21 4.62
C TYR A 229 3.35 -9.36 5.89
N LEU A 230 2.19 -8.79 6.25
CA LEU A 230 2.06 -8.01 7.49
C LEU A 230 2.39 -8.85 8.73
N GLN A 231 1.88 -10.08 8.83
CA GLN A 231 2.22 -10.99 9.93
C GLN A 231 3.73 -11.24 10.03
N SER A 232 4.42 -11.43 8.91
CA SER A 232 5.87 -11.62 8.90
C SER A 232 6.62 -10.41 9.47
N LEU A 233 6.22 -9.19 9.10
CA LEU A 233 6.80 -7.95 9.60
C LEU A 233 6.55 -7.76 11.10
N ILE A 234 5.33 -8.08 11.57
CA ILE A 234 4.98 -7.99 12.99
C ILE A 234 5.97 -8.82 13.83
N TYR A 235 6.13 -10.10 13.51
CA TYR A 235 7.05 -10.97 14.24
C TYR A 235 8.52 -10.56 14.07
N LEU A 236 8.92 -10.11 12.88
CA LEU A 236 10.29 -9.66 12.60
C LEU A 236 10.66 -8.43 13.46
N PHE A 237 9.80 -7.42 13.53
CA PHE A 237 10.07 -6.24 14.34
C PHE A 237 10.04 -6.57 15.83
N LEU A 238 9.10 -7.40 16.29
CA LEU A 238 9.07 -7.81 17.68
C LEU A 238 10.29 -8.66 18.07
N SER A 239 10.83 -9.48 17.16
CA SER A 239 12.05 -10.24 17.43
C SER A 239 13.25 -9.33 17.68
N ILE A 240 13.37 -8.22 16.93
CA ILE A 240 14.40 -7.19 17.14
C ILE A 240 14.25 -6.58 18.54
N ASN A 241 13.03 -6.24 18.94
CA ASN A 241 12.79 -5.69 20.28
C ASN A 241 13.17 -6.69 21.38
N GLN A 242 12.72 -7.94 21.29
CA GLN A 242 12.99 -8.96 22.31
C GLN A 242 14.49 -9.24 22.42
N TYR A 243 15.21 -9.25 21.30
CA TYR A 243 16.66 -9.40 21.32
C TYR A 243 17.34 -8.25 22.06
N ASN A 244 16.89 -7.01 21.89
CA ASN A 244 17.42 -5.85 22.59
C ASN A 244 17.05 -5.81 24.09
N MET A 245 16.06 -6.59 24.51
CA MET A 245 15.72 -6.80 25.92
C MET A 245 16.44 -8.02 26.51
N ASP A 246 17.46 -8.54 25.82
CA ASP A 246 18.21 -9.74 26.16
C ASP A 246 17.36 -11.02 26.23
N GLU A 247 16.14 -11.02 25.70
CA GLU A 247 15.25 -12.18 25.60
C GLU A 247 15.51 -13.01 24.33
N CYS A 248 16.75 -13.50 24.21
CA CYS A 248 17.24 -14.17 23.00
C CYS A 248 16.40 -15.38 22.56
N GLY A 249 15.96 -16.22 23.50
CA GLY A 249 15.13 -17.40 23.20
C GLY A 249 13.74 -17.05 22.62
N ILE A 250 13.12 -15.98 23.13
CA ILE A 250 11.86 -15.44 22.61
C ILE A 250 12.08 -14.77 21.25
N ALA A 251 13.18 -14.02 21.11
CA ALA A 251 13.53 -13.38 19.83
C ALA A 251 13.72 -14.41 18.71
N ILE A 252 14.37 -15.54 18.99
CA ILE A 252 14.50 -16.66 18.05
C ILE A 252 13.13 -17.23 17.70
N GLY A 253 12.27 -17.48 18.69
CA GLY A 253 10.90 -17.99 18.49
C GLY A 253 10.07 -17.08 17.58
N MET A 254 10.07 -15.78 17.85
CA MET A 254 9.38 -14.78 17.00
C MET A 254 9.95 -14.75 15.59
N LEU A 255 11.28 -14.79 15.43
CA LEU A 255 11.90 -14.80 14.12
C LEU A 255 11.56 -16.06 13.32
N GLN A 256 11.45 -17.22 13.98
CA GLN A 256 11.00 -18.46 13.33
C GLN A 256 9.55 -18.37 12.86
N GLU A 257 8.65 -17.78 13.64
CA GLU A 257 7.28 -17.51 13.19
C GLU A 257 7.23 -16.55 12.01
N SER A 258 8.06 -15.50 12.00
CA SER A 258 8.21 -14.60 10.85
C SER A 258 8.60 -15.38 9.58
N ILE A 259 9.61 -16.25 9.67
CA ILE A 259 10.07 -17.10 8.56
C ILE A 259 8.95 -18.03 8.09
N LYS A 260 8.20 -18.67 9.01
CA LYS A 260 7.05 -19.52 8.64
C LYS A 260 5.99 -18.74 7.85
N LYS A 261 5.77 -17.46 8.13
CA LYS A 261 4.85 -16.63 7.34
C LYS A 261 5.44 -16.29 5.97
N LEU A 262 6.73 -15.94 5.90
CA LEU A 262 7.44 -15.66 4.64
C LEU A 262 7.48 -16.86 3.68
N LEU A 263 7.59 -18.09 4.18
CA LEU A 263 7.57 -19.32 3.36
C LEU A 263 6.24 -19.51 2.61
N ASN A 264 5.14 -18.86 3.04
CA ASN A 264 3.87 -18.86 2.29
C ASN A 264 3.85 -17.85 1.13
N ILE A 265 4.85 -16.98 1.05
CA ILE A 265 4.96 -15.90 0.07
C ILE A 265 6.08 -16.20 -0.92
N VAL A 266 7.20 -16.73 -0.41
CA VAL A 266 8.45 -16.88 -1.14
C VAL A 266 8.84 -18.36 -1.21
N PRO A 267 9.33 -18.87 -2.35
CA PRO A 267 9.75 -20.26 -2.47
C PRO A 267 10.80 -20.64 -1.42
N ASN A 268 10.64 -21.84 -0.84
CA ASN A 268 11.57 -22.37 0.16
C ASN A 268 13.04 -22.30 -0.30
N SER A 269 13.35 -22.33 -1.59
CA SER A 269 14.73 -22.23 -2.09
C SER A 269 15.43 -20.90 -1.75
N GLN A 270 14.71 -19.78 -1.70
CA GLN A 270 15.30 -18.48 -1.35
C GLN A 270 15.57 -18.36 0.15
N LEU A 271 14.78 -19.07 0.95
CA LEU A 271 14.94 -19.17 2.40
C LEU A 271 15.81 -20.39 2.78
N LYS A 272 16.04 -21.40 1.93
CA LYS A 272 16.90 -22.56 2.21
C LYS A 272 18.40 -22.22 2.23
N GLU A 273 18.80 -21.06 1.71
CA GLU A 273 20.11 -20.47 2.05
C GLU A 273 20.26 -20.26 3.58
N LEU A 274 19.16 -20.26 4.36
CA LEU A 274 19.13 -20.23 5.84
C LEU A 274 19.59 -21.54 6.51
N ASP A 275 19.42 -22.71 5.89
CA ASP A 275 19.85 -23.99 6.49
C ASP A 275 21.36 -24.23 6.30
N ILE A 276 21.98 -23.57 5.31
CA ILE A 276 23.42 -23.64 5.01
C ILE A 276 24.26 -22.88 6.06
N LEU A 277 23.62 -22.04 6.88
CA LEU A 277 24.26 -21.40 8.04
C LEU A 277 24.55 -22.38 9.20
N SER A 278 24.14 -23.64 9.10
CA SER A 278 24.58 -24.75 9.97
C SER A 278 25.99 -25.27 9.64
N SER A 279 26.56 -24.92 8.49
CA SER A 279 27.93 -25.31 8.15
C SER A 279 28.96 -24.68 9.09
N THR A 280 30.05 -25.37 9.42
CA THR A 280 31.11 -24.86 10.30
C THR A 280 31.99 -23.78 9.64
N ASP A 281 31.77 -23.48 8.36
CA ASP A 281 32.69 -22.72 7.53
C ASP A 281 32.24 -21.24 7.37
N ILE A 282 32.85 -20.36 8.16
CA ILE A 282 32.54 -18.91 8.26
C ILE A 282 32.66 -18.21 6.89
N THR A 283 33.58 -18.67 6.02
CA THR A 283 33.83 -18.06 4.70
C THR A 283 32.67 -18.28 3.73
N LYS A 284 32.09 -19.48 3.71
CA LYS A 284 30.89 -19.81 2.90
C LYS A 284 29.66 -19.04 3.38
N LYS A 285 29.48 -18.87 4.69
CA LYS A 285 28.39 -18.05 5.27
C LYS A 285 28.49 -16.59 4.82
N ARG A 286 29.70 -16.04 4.85
CA ARG A 286 29.99 -14.67 4.42
C ARG A 286 29.68 -14.45 2.95
N ASP A 287 29.99 -15.41 2.09
CA ASP A 287 29.71 -15.29 0.66
C ASP A 287 28.22 -15.43 0.31
N ILE A 288 27.45 -16.20 1.08
CA ILE A 288 25.99 -16.31 0.93
C ILE A 288 25.33 -14.99 1.34
N LEU A 289 25.69 -14.42 2.50
CA LEU A 289 25.18 -13.11 2.94
C LEU A 289 25.57 -12.00 1.95
N LYS A 290 26.82 -12.00 1.47
CA LYS A 290 27.27 -11.11 0.39
C LYS A 290 26.44 -11.27 -0.86
N LYS A 291 26.10 -12.48 -1.27
CA LYS A 291 25.25 -12.71 -2.45
C LYS A 291 23.81 -12.25 -2.20
N ALA A 292 23.25 -12.49 -1.03
CA ALA A 292 21.89 -12.07 -0.68
C ALA A 292 21.72 -10.55 -0.73
N PHE A 293 22.64 -9.79 -0.12
CA PHE A 293 22.63 -8.31 -0.15
C PHE A 293 23.17 -7.71 -1.47
N LYS A 294 23.95 -8.45 -2.26
CA LYS A 294 24.41 -8.04 -3.61
C LYS A 294 23.49 -8.46 -4.74
N ARG A 295 22.44 -9.25 -4.49
CA ARG A 295 21.29 -9.43 -5.40
C ARG A 295 20.55 -8.09 -5.47
N LYS A 296 21.20 -7.06 -6.02
CA LYS A 296 20.45 -6.02 -6.75
C LYS A 296 19.56 -6.80 -7.70
N VAL A 297 18.26 -6.57 -7.62
CA VAL A 297 17.31 -7.04 -8.62
C VAL A 297 17.83 -6.54 -9.98
N HIS A 298 18.61 -7.39 -10.66
CA HIS A 298 18.92 -7.26 -12.06
C HIS A 298 17.65 -7.72 -12.76
N ASN A 299 16.61 -6.89 -12.67
CA ASN A 299 15.58 -6.91 -13.67
C ASN A 299 16.31 -6.59 -14.96
N THR A 300 16.55 -7.64 -15.74
CA THR A 300 16.98 -7.60 -17.13
C THR A 300 16.10 -6.59 -17.88
N THR A 301 16.57 -5.36 -17.97
CA THR A 301 16.19 -4.41 -19.02
C THR A 301 17.25 -3.33 -19.04
N SER A 302 18.19 -3.56 -19.96
CA SER A 302 18.92 -2.63 -20.82
C SER A 302 19.31 -1.25 -20.29
N LYS A 303 20.58 -0.96 -20.57
CA LYS A 303 21.24 0.34 -20.57
C LYS A 303 20.36 1.44 -21.19
N THR A 304 20.42 2.62 -20.57
CA THR A 304 20.12 3.94 -21.17
C THR A 304 18.76 4.09 -21.88
N SER A 305 17.74 4.51 -21.13
CA SER A 305 16.62 5.29 -21.70
C SER A 305 15.83 6.01 -20.60
N HIS A 306 15.80 7.33 -20.69
CA HIS A 306 14.86 8.31 -20.13
C HIS A 306 14.12 7.99 -18.81
N ILE A 307 14.32 8.90 -17.86
CA ILE A 307 13.77 9.00 -16.49
C ILE A 307 12.22 9.00 -16.42
N PHE A 308 11.50 8.85 -17.54
CA PHE A 308 10.04 8.99 -17.62
C PHE A 308 9.24 7.79 -18.15
N GLU A 309 9.84 6.66 -18.56
CA GLU A 309 9.08 5.65 -19.34
C GLU A 309 8.98 4.22 -18.77
N LYS A 310 9.44 3.93 -17.55
CA LYS A 310 9.14 2.62 -16.93
C LYS A 310 7.76 2.63 -16.26
N LYS A 311 6.73 2.37 -17.06
CA LYS A 311 5.35 2.11 -16.62
C LYS A 311 5.32 0.82 -15.78
N ALA A 312 4.96 0.91 -14.50
CA ALA A 312 4.56 -0.28 -13.75
C ALA A 312 3.22 -0.75 -14.33
N SER A 313 3.10 -2.03 -14.66
CA SER A 313 1.86 -2.57 -15.24
C SER A 313 0.73 -2.47 -14.20
N SER A 314 -0.29 -1.65 -14.48
CA SER A 314 -1.45 -1.36 -13.61
C SER A 314 -2.47 -2.51 -13.47
N SER A 315 -2.04 -3.76 -13.65
CA SER A 315 -2.91 -4.92 -13.56
C SER A 315 -2.33 -5.91 -12.57
N TYR A 316 -2.75 -5.82 -11.30
CA TYR A 316 -2.42 -6.78 -10.24
C TYR A 316 -3.16 -8.11 -10.50
N LYS A 317 -2.70 -8.89 -11.48
CA LYS A 317 -3.18 -10.25 -11.69
C LYS A 317 -2.40 -11.19 -10.76
N ASN A 318 -3.08 -11.67 -9.72
CA ASN A 318 -2.73 -12.84 -8.90
C ASN A 318 -1.31 -12.84 -8.28
N GLY A 319 -0.86 -11.71 -7.73
CA GLY A 319 0.41 -11.63 -7.02
C GLY A 319 0.43 -10.49 -6.02
N ILE A 320 1.37 -10.55 -5.08
CA ILE A 320 1.61 -9.47 -4.13
C ILE A 320 1.87 -8.16 -4.91
N MET A 321 1.44 -7.02 -4.36
CA MET A 321 1.72 -5.71 -4.92
C MET A 321 3.23 -5.57 -5.20
N PRO A 322 3.69 -5.14 -6.40
CA PRO A 322 5.10 -5.14 -6.78
C PRO A 322 6.02 -4.44 -5.77
N LEU A 323 5.52 -3.40 -5.11
CA LEU A 323 6.23 -2.71 -4.02
C LEU A 323 6.59 -3.64 -2.87
N LEU A 324 5.67 -4.52 -2.48
CA LEU A 324 5.89 -5.47 -1.38
C LEU A 324 6.90 -6.54 -1.78
N ASN A 325 6.80 -7.09 -2.99
CA ASN A 325 7.82 -7.99 -3.54
C ASN A 325 9.20 -7.34 -3.53
N LEU A 326 9.29 -6.09 -4.00
CA LEU A 326 10.56 -5.37 -4.03
C LEU A 326 11.12 -5.18 -2.61
N SER A 327 10.28 -4.82 -1.64
CA SER A 327 10.72 -4.68 -0.24
C SER A 327 11.13 -6.01 0.39
N LEU A 328 10.48 -7.11 -0.01
CA LEU A 328 10.81 -8.46 0.44
C LEU A 328 12.21 -8.86 0.02
N ASP A 329 12.46 -8.81 -1.30
CA ASP A 329 13.70 -9.27 -1.91
C ASP A 329 14.89 -8.38 -1.53
N ASP A 330 14.68 -7.07 -1.49
CA ASP A 330 15.77 -6.11 -1.33
C ASP A 330 16.19 -5.91 0.14
N PHE A 331 15.29 -6.15 1.11
CA PHE A 331 15.60 -5.88 2.51
C PHE A 331 15.08 -6.89 3.52
N ILE A 332 13.81 -7.30 3.46
CA ILE A 332 13.22 -8.15 4.50
C ILE A 332 13.87 -9.54 4.56
N ILE A 333 14.07 -10.19 3.40
CA ILE A 333 14.73 -11.50 3.35
C ILE A 333 16.19 -11.38 3.84
N PRO A 334 17.04 -10.48 3.28
CA PRO A 334 18.40 -10.29 3.78
C PRO A 334 18.47 -10.00 5.29
N LEU A 335 17.60 -9.12 5.81
CA LEU A 335 17.55 -8.80 7.23
C LEU A 335 17.18 -10.03 8.07
N THR A 336 16.18 -10.79 7.67
CA THR A 336 15.74 -12.01 8.37
C THR A 336 16.87 -13.03 8.48
N ILE A 337 17.64 -13.22 7.41
CA ILE A 337 18.80 -14.13 7.39
C ILE A 337 19.86 -13.64 8.38
N LEU A 338 20.18 -12.34 8.34
CA LEU A 338 21.21 -11.73 9.18
C LEU A 338 20.85 -11.79 10.67
N LEU A 339 19.60 -11.50 11.02
CA LEU A 339 19.09 -11.61 12.39
C LEU A 339 19.12 -13.06 12.89
N ARG A 340 18.75 -14.03 12.05
CA ARG A 340 18.77 -15.45 12.44
C ARG A 340 20.17 -15.90 12.78
N TYR A 341 21.13 -15.59 11.91
CA TYR A 341 22.54 -15.90 12.15
C TYR A 341 23.02 -15.31 13.48
N ARG A 342 22.69 -14.04 13.72
CA ARG A 342 23.12 -13.34 14.92
C ARG A 342 22.47 -13.86 16.20
N TYR A 343 21.15 -14.07 16.20
CA TYR A 343 20.44 -14.55 17.39
C TYR A 343 20.90 -15.94 17.78
N GLN A 344 21.04 -16.85 16.80
CA GLN A 344 21.55 -18.20 17.05
C GLN A 344 22.97 -18.16 17.62
N ARG A 345 23.88 -17.41 16.98
CA ARG A 345 25.26 -17.26 17.48
C ARG A 345 25.30 -16.69 18.91
N THR A 346 24.47 -15.70 19.22
CA THR A 346 24.41 -15.14 20.57
C THR A 346 23.86 -16.15 21.58
N ASN A 347 22.81 -16.86 21.23
CA ASN A 347 22.18 -17.82 22.14
C ASN A 347 23.07 -19.04 22.39
N ASP A 348 23.74 -19.56 21.37
CA ASP A 348 24.56 -20.77 21.46
C ASP A 348 25.90 -20.53 22.17
N ASN A 349 26.39 -19.28 22.20
CA ASN A 349 27.69 -18.94 22.81
C ASN A 349 27.58 -18.14 24.11
N PHE A 350 26.48 -17.41 24.34
CA PHE A 350 26.39 -16.45 25.46
C PHE A 350 25.11 -16.58 26.27
N SER A 351 23.92 -16.56 25.64
CA SER A 351 22.65 -16.44 26.39
C SER A 351 22.09 -17.76 26.91
N PHE A 352 22.25 -18.86 26.15
CA PHE A 352 21.73 -20.20 26.46
C PHE A 352 20.25 -20.23 26.88
N LYS A 353 19.43 -19.30 26.39
CA LYS A 353 18.00 -19.23 26.73
C LYS A 353 17.22 -20.28 25.92
N PRO A 354 16.24 -20.98 26.53
CA PRO A 354 15.40 -21.91 25.80
C PRO A 354 14.60 -21.18 24.72
N VAL A 355 14.54 -21.76 23.53
CA VAL A 355 13.77 -21.19 22.41
C VAL A 355 12.28 -21.46 22.63
N GLU A 356 11.48 -20.40 22.63
CA GLU A 356 10.02 -20.51 22.75
C GLU A 356 9.42 -20.84 21.39
N ASN A 357 8.70 -21.96 21.30
CA ASN A 357 8.07 -22.45 20.07
C ASN A 357 6.54 -22.40 20.15
N ASP A 358 5.98 -22.11 21.31
CA ASP A 358 4.54 -22.00 21.52
C ASP A 358 4.02 -20.67 20.96
N VAL A 359 3.26 -20.77 19.87
CA VAL A 359 2.68 -19.63 19.15
C VAL A 359 1.72 -18.84 20.06
N ASP A 360 1.00 -19.48 20.97
CA ASP A 360 0.04 -18.80 21.84
C ASP A 360 0.77 -17.94 22.88
N LYS A 361 1.91 -18.41 23.39
CA LYS A 361 2.76 -17.58 24.25
C LYS A 361 3.39 -16.43 23.50
N LEU A 362 3.87 -16.65 22.28
CA LEU A 362 4.39 -15.57 21.43
C LEU A 362 3.30 -14.54 21.13
N ASN A 363 2.08 -14.97 20.87
CA ASN A 363 0.93 -14.10 20.61
C ASN A 363 0.55 -13.22 21.80
N LYS A 364 0.75 -13.68 23.04
CA LYS A 364 0.53 -12.87 24.25
C LYS A 364 1.49 -11.69 24.38
N LEU A 365 2.62 -11.72 23.67
CA LEU A 365 3.62 -10.64 23.68
C LEU A 365 3.35 -9.56 22.63
N LEU A 366 2.32 -9.72 21.79
CA LEU A 366 1.98 -8.73 20.78
C LEU A 366 1.38 -7.49 21.44
N PRO A 367 1.93 -6.30 21.17
CA PRO A 367 1.33 -5.07 21.67
C PRO A 367 0.01 -4.78 20.96
N ARG A 368 -0.82 -3.92 21.55
CA ARG A 368 -2.00 -3.39 20.85
C ARG A 368 -1.55 -2.61 19.61
N GLY A 369 -2.17 -2.93 18.47
CA GLY A 369 -1.94 -2.23 17.21
C GLY A 369 -2.32 -0.75 17.29
N LYS A 370 -1.64 0.07 16.47
CA LYS A 370 -1.93 1.49 16.31
C LYS A 370 -2.43 1.73 14.89
N THR A 371 -3.68 2.14 14.77
CA THR A 371 -4.24 2.70 13.53
C THR A 371 -4.16 4.21 13.61
N SER A 372 -3.60 4.84 12.59
CA SER A 372 -3.69 6.29 12.45
C SER A 372 -5.09 6.66 11.98
N ASP A 373 -5.74 7.62 12.64
CA ASP A 373 -6.97 8.23 12.16
C ASP A 373 -6.58 9.21 11.05
N LEU A 374 -6.52 8.68 9.82
CA LEU A 374 -6.04 9.43 8.67
C LEU A 374 -7.22 10.08 7.97
N GLU A 375 -7.16 11.40 7.87
CA GLU A 375 -8.14 12.21 7.18
C GLU A 375 -7.71 12.48 5.73
N GLY A 376 -8.69 12.44 4.83
CA GLY A 376 -8.49 12.83 3.43
C GLY A 376 -8.51 14.34 3.26
N THR A 377 -8.03 14.84 2.13
CA THR A 377 -8.14 16.26 1.79
C THR A 377 -9.61 16.64 1.62
N THR A 378 -10.08 17.69 2.29
CA THR A 378 -11.47 18.16 2.12
C THR A 378 -11.72 18.59 0.69
N TRP A 379 -12.70 17.95 0.03
CA TRP A 379 -13.21 18.38 -1.27
C TRP A 379 -14.51 19.18 -1.11
N ARG A 380 -14.66 20.21 -1.95
CA ARG A 380 -15.87 21.03 -2.05
C ARG A 380 -16.22 21.22 -3.52
N PHE A 381 -17.51 21.27 -3.82
CA PHE A 381 -17.99 21.66 -5.14
C PHE A 381 -18.39 23.13 -5.12
N GLN A 382 -17.65 23.97 -5.85
CA GLN A 382 -17.88 25.42 -5.89
C GLN A 382 -17.62 25.94 -7.31
N ASN A 383 -18.42 26.91 -7.77
CA ASN A 383 -18.26 27.55 -9.08
C ASN A 383 -18.17 26.54 -10.25
N GLY A 384 -18.96 25.47 -10.19
CA GLY A 384 -18.99 24.42 -11.23
C GLY A 384 -17.76 23.51 -11.25
N ARG A 385 -16.93 23.50 -10.20
CA ARG A 385 -15.73 22.68 -10.11
C ARG A 385 -15.55 22.06 -8.72
N LEU A 386 -15.09 20.81 -8.70
CA LEU A 386 -14.53 20.17 -7.52
C LEU A 386 -13.15 20.77 -7.24
N THR A 387 -13.02 21.36 -6.06
CA THR A 387 -11.78 21.93 -5.54
C THR A 387 -11.48 21.34 -4.16
N PHE A 388 -10.25 21.49 -3.70
CA PHE A 388 -9.81 21.04 -2.38
C PHE A 388 -9.03 22.15 -1.68
N GLU A 389 -9.04 22.16 -0.34
CA GLU A 389 -8.62 23.31 0.51
C GLU A 389 -7.18 23.83 0.31
N ASN A 390 -6.31 23.12 -0.43
CA ASN A 390 -4.93 23.54 -0.73
C ASN A 390 -4.65 23.88 -2.20
N SER A 391 -5.67 24.13 -3.05
CA SER A 391 -5.41 24.50 -4.45
C SER A 391 -4.81 25.92 -4.61
N ASN A 392 -4.83 26.74 -3.56
CA ASN A 392 -4.38 28.14 -3.59
C ASN A 392 -3.14 28.45 -2.73
N ASP A 393 -2.68 27.53 -1.85
CA ASP A 393 -1.50 27.73 -1.00
C ASP A 393 -0.50 26.60 -1.22
N ALA A 394 0.32 26.75 -2.26
CA ALA A 394 1.47 25.90 -2.53
C ALA A 394 2.73 26.46 -1.85
N SER A 395 2.69 26.68 -0.53
CA SER A 395 3.92 26.87 0.25
C SER A 395 3.62 26.76 1.74
N ILE A 396 4.46 25.97 2.43
CA ILE A 396 4.58 25.86 3.90
C ILE A 396 3.73 24.72 4.49
N ASP A 397 4.27 23.51 4.42
CA ASP A 397 4.48 22.63 5.59
C ASP A 397 5.19 21.33 5.15
N ASN A 398 6.52 21.44 5.02
CA ASN A 398 7.41 20.31 4.78
C ASN A 398 7.76 19.65 6.11
N GLU A 399 6.92 18.77 6.64
CA GLU A 399 7.40 17.76 7.62
C GLU A 399 6.49 16.53 7.81
N ASN A 400 5.24 16.55 7.34
CA ASN A 400 4.34 15.39 7.46
C ASN A 400 4.23 14.62 6.14
N TYR A 401 5.06 13.57 6.02
CA TYR A 401 5.12 12.70 4.85
C TYR A 401 3.85 11.87 4.60
N PHE A 402 3.01 11.69 5.64
CA PHE A 402 1.75 10.94 5.62
C PHE A 402 0.77 11.51 6.64
#